data_AF-A0A4R5AJG6-F1
#
_entry.id   AF-A0A4R5AJG6-F1
#
_cell.length_a   1.000
_cell.length_b   1.000
_cell.length_c   1.000
_cell.angle_alpha   90.00
_cell.angle_beta   90.00
_cell.angle_gamma   90.00
#
_symmetry.space_group_name_H-M   'P 1'
#
loop_
_entity.id
_entity.type
_entity.pdbx_description
1 polymer ?
#
loop_
_entity_poly.entity_id
_entity_poly.type
_entity_poly.pdbx_seq_one_letter_code
_entity_poly.pdbx_strand_id
1 'polypeptide(L)'
;MPMTVGQEFAGWAATMREELPRLEDSRRLLHEVNPAGTAIGTQITTVPGYREAVLRHLVTLTGLPLVSADDLIEAGVRVVPAPVPEGCWPAGWRAAAGAA
;
A
#
# COMPACT_ATOMS: atom_id res chain seq x y z
N MET A 1 40.04 -4.60 -0.29
CA MET A 1 40.09 -5.50 0.88
C MET A 1 39.37 -6.79 0.54
N PRO A 2 39.85 -7.97 0.96
CA PRO A 2 39.11 -9.23 0.79
C PRO A 2 37.95 -9.33 1.79
N MET A 3 36.91 -10.08 1.42
CA MET A 3 35.83 -10.50 2.32
C MET A 3 35.45 -11.95 2.02
N THR A 4 34.78 -12.61 2.96
CA THR A 4 34.28 -13.98 2.76
C THR A 4 32.90 -13.99 2.11
N VAL A 5 32.58 -15.05 1.36
CA VAL A 5 31.24 -15.27 0.78
C VAL A 5 30.15 -15.27 1.87
N GLY A 6 30.46 -15.73 3.09
CA GLY A 6 29.54 -15.66 4.23
C GLY A 6 29.17 -14.23 4.64
N GLN A 7 30.10 -13.28 4.53
CA GLN A 7 29.84 -11.86 4.80
C GLN A 7 29.02 -11.21 3.68
N GLU A 8 29.19 -11.65 2.43
CA GLU A 8 28.40 -11.19 1.27
C GLU A 8 26.93 -11.61 1.40
N PHE A 9 26.68 -12.90 1.63
CA PHE A 9 25.34 -13.45 1.87
C PHE A 9 24.68 -12.86 3.13
N ALA A 10 25.45 -12.58 4.19
CA ALA A 10 24.93 -11.89 5.37
C ALA A 10 24.47 -10.45 5.07
N GLY A 11 25.15 -9.76 4.13
CA GLY A 11 24.74 -8.46 3.62
C GLY A 11 23.40 -8.53 2.88
N TRP A 12 23.26 -9.44 1.91
CA TRP A 12 21.98 -9.64 1.20
C TRP A 12 20.83 -9.99 2.15
N ALA A 13 21.09 -10.83 3.16
CA ALA A 13 20.11 -11.16 4.18
C ALA A 13 19.74 -9.97 5.07
N ALA A 14 20.62 -8.99 5.29
CA ALA A 14 20.27 -7.73 5.95
C ALA A 14 19.32 -6.90 5.08
N THR A 15 19.68 -6.62 3.83
CA THR A 15 18.84 -5.88 2.88
C THR A 15 17.44 -6.49 2.72
N MET A 16 17.32 -7.82 2.58
CA MET A 16 16.02 -8.48 2.49
C MET A 16 15.12 -8.30 3.73
N ARG A 17 15.70 -8.08 4.91
CA ARG A 17 14.93 -7.79 6.15
C ARG A 17 14.51 -6.31 6.23
N GLU A 18 15.30 -5.41 5.66
CA GLU A 18 14.99 -3.97 5.58
C GLU A 18 13.82 -3.67 4.63
N GLU A 19 13.57 -4.53 3.62
CA GLU A 19 12.42 -4.40 2.71
C GLU A 19 11.09 -4.86 3.32
N LEU A 20 11.10 -5.76 4.31
CA LEU A 20 9.86 -6.40 4.80
C LEU A 20 8.82 -5.39 5.34
N PRO A 21 9.17 -4.38 6.17
CA PRO A 21 8.21 -3.36 6.60
C PRO A 21 7.59 -2.58 5.43
N ARG A 22 8.39 -2.28 4.39
CA ARG A 22 7.94 -1.52 3.21
C ARG A 22 6.90 -2.30 2.39
N LEU A 23 7.02 -3.63 2.36
CA LEU A 23 6.02 -4.52 1.78
C LEU A 23 4.74 -4.57 2.63
N GLU A 24 4.86 -4.56 3.97
CA GLU A 24 3.70 -4.49 4.86
C GLU A 24 2.94 -3.17 4.73
N ASP A 25 3.64 -2.04 4.67
CA ASP A 25 3.05 -0.73 4.45
C ASP A 25 2.37 -0.66 3.09
N SER A 26 3.07 -1.01 2.00
CA SER A 26 2.49 -1.09 0.65
C SER A 26 1.21 -1.94 0.62
N ARG A 27 1.18 -3.05 1.37
CA ARG A 27 -0.01 -3.90 1.52
C ARG A 27 -1.14 -3.21 2.29
N ARG A 28 -0.86 -2.41 3.33
CA ARG A 28 -1.89 -1.60 4.02
C ARG A 28 -2.54 -0.61 3.07
N LEU A 29 -1.75 0.10 2.26
CA LEU A 29 -2.28 1.09 1.32
C LEU A 29 -3.13 0.45 0.21
N LEU A 30 -2.80 -0.78 -0.20
CA LEU A 30 -3.59 -1.58 -1.13
C LEU A 30 -4.89 -2.16 -0.55
N HIS A 31 -5.10 -2.10 0.77
CA HIS A 31 -6.38 -2.47 1.38
C HIS A 31 -7.42 -1.34 1.35
N GLU A 32 -7.01 -0.10 1.07
CA GLU A 32 -7.91 1.02 0.86
C GLU A 32 -8.52 0.94 -0.54
N VAL A 33 -9.85 0.86 -0.61
CA VAL A 33 -10.61 0.68 -1.87
C VAL A 33 -11.65 1.78 -2.03
N ASN A 34 -12.09 2.02 -3.27
CA ASN A 34 -13.16 2.96 -3.63
C ASN A 34 -14.47 2.21 -4.02
N PRO A 35 -15.18 1.56 -3.08
CA PRO A 35 -16.49 1.01 -3.35
C PRO A 35 -17.50 2.15 -3.48
N ALA A 36 -18.27 2.13 -4.57
CA ALA A 36 -19.38 3.05 -4.82
C ALA A 36 -19.04 4.52 -5.10
N GLY A 37 -17.79 4.86 -5.46
CA GLY A 37 -17.48 6.17 -6.05
C GLY A 37 -18.14 6.40 -7.42
N THR A 38 -18.58 5.33 -8.10
CA THR A 38 -19.17 5.35 -9.46
C THR A 38 -18.15 5.83 -10.51
N ALA A 39 -18.43 6.91 -11.26
CA ALA A 39 -17.53 7.40 -12.32
C ALA A 39 -16.51 8.45 -11.85
N ILE A 40 -16.82 9.22 -10.79
CA ILE A 40 -16.05 10.41 -10.37
C ILE A 40 -16.08 10.64 -8.84
N GLY A 41 -16.38 9.60 -8.04
CA GLY A 41 -16.48 9.67 -6.58
C GLY A 41 -17.80 10.17 -6.00
N THR A 42 -18.63 10.88 -6.78
CA THR A 42 -19.84 11.59 -6.30
C THR A 42 -21.02 10.70 -5.88
N GLN A 43 -20.91 9.37 -6.03
CA GLN A 43 -21.92 8.38 -5.65
C GLN A 43 -23.32 8.56 -6.29
N ILE A 44 -23.50 9.42 -7.29
CA ILE A 44 -24.83 9.89 -7.75
C ILE A 44 -25.79 8.78 -8.26
N THR A 45 -25.26 7.64 -8.70
CA THR A 45 -26.05 6.45 -9.10
C THR A 45 -26.05 5.31 -8.06
N THR A 46 -25.54 5.56 -6.86
CA THR A 46 -25.41 4.57 -5.78
C THR A 46 -26.67 4.53 -4.91
N VAL A 47 -27.20 3.33 -4.66
CA VAL A 47 -28.28 3.13 -3.67
C VAL A 47 -27.72 3.14 -2.23
N PRO A 48 -28.43 3.72 -1.25
CA PRO A 48 -28.00 3.69 0.15
C PRO A 48 -27.69 2.28 0.65
N GLY A 49 -26.58 2.12 1.40
CA GLY A 49 -26.12 0.83 1.92
C GLY A 49 -25.27 -0.01 0.94
N TYR A 50 -25.11 0.41 -0.31
CA TYR A 50 -24.33 -0.33 -1.32
C TYR A 50 -22.82 -0.31 -1.05
N ARG A 51 -22.26 0.84 -0.60
CA ARG A 51 -20.85 0.98 -0.19
C ARG A 51 -20.47 -0.07 0.86
N GLU A 52 -21.32 -0.21 1.88
CA GLU A 52 -21.16 -1.11 3.01
C GLU A 52 -21.42 -2.57 2.60
N ALA A 53 -22.39 -2.82 1.73
CA ALA A 53 -22.66 -4.16 1.20
C ALA A 53 -21.48 -4.69 0.38
N VAL A 54 -20.98 -3.90 -0.57
CA VAL A 54 -19.81 -4.26 -1.39
C VAL A 54 -18.59 -4.51 -0.50
N LEU A 55 -18.30 -3.62 0.46
CA LEU A 55 -17.15 -3.81 1.35
C LEU A 55 -17.26 -5.10 2.18
N ARG A 56 -18.41 -5.39 2.78
CA ARG A 56 -18.64 -6.66 3.51
C ARG A 56 -18.42 -7.88 2.61
N HIS A 57 -18.94 -7.87 1.39
CA HIS A 57 -18.79 -9.00 0.47
C HIS A 57 -17.33 -9.17 0.00
N LEU A 58 -16.61 -8.09 -0.29
CA LEU A 58 -15.19 -8.16 -0.66
C LEU A 58 -14.32 -8.70 0.49
N VAL A 59 -14.52 -8.22 1.72
CA VAL A 59 -13.82 -8.75 2.91
C VAL A 59 -14.13 -10.24 3.12
N THR A 60 -15.41 -10.64 2.99
CA THR A 60 -15.84 -12.04 3.15
C THR A 60 -15.26 -12.97 2.09
N LEU A 61 -15.15 -12.52 0.84
CA LEU A 61 -14.65 -13.33 -0.28
C LEU A 61 -13.12 -13.41 -0.34
N THR A 62 -12.41 -12.37 0.11
CA THR A 62 -10.94 -12.30 0.02
C THR A 62 -10.21 -12.65 1.31
N GLY A 63 -10.88 -12.54 2.47
CA GLY A 63 -10.23 -12.61 3.78
C GLY A 63 -9.29 -11.43 4.09
N LEU A 64 -9.23 -10.42 3.23
CA LEU A 64 -8.38 -9.24 3.41
C LEU A 64 -9.10 -8.18 4.28
N PRO A 65 -8.37 -7.43 5.13
CA PRO A 65 -8.93 -6.37 5.96
C PRO A 65 -9.12 -5.08 5.14
N LEU A 66 -9.96 -5.17 4.11
CA LEU A 66 -10.25 -4.05 3.20
C LEU A 66 -11.05 -2.96 3.90
N VAL A 67 -10.70 -1.71 3.62
CA VAL A 67 -11.37 -0.51 4.12
C VAL A 67 -11.78 0.39 2.96
N SER A 68 -12.91 1.09 3.10
CA SER A 68 -13.34 2.05 2.08
C SER A 68 -12.66 3.40 2.33
N ALA A 69 -12.06 3.98 1.29
CA ALA A 69 -11.48 5.32 1.32
C ALA A 69 -12.45 6.37 1.88
N ASP A 70 -11.95 7.31 2.68
CA ASP A 70 -12.78 8.34 3.31
C ASP A 70 -13.39 9.28 2.25
N ASP A 71 -12.56 9.80 1.34
CA ASP A 71 -12.96 10.59 0.17
C ASP A 71 -12.92 9.72 -1.11
N LEU A 72 -14.09 9.48 -1.69
CA LEU A 72 -14.26 8.67 -2.90
C LEU A 72 -13.97 9.44 -4.21
N ILE A 73 -13.89 10.77 -4.15
CA ILE A 73 -13.48 11.64 -5.27
C ILE A 73 -11.95 11.64 -5.34
N GLU A 74 -11.26 11.84 -4.22
CA GLU A 74 -9.80 11.68 -4.14
C GLU A 74 -9.41 10.27 -4.57
N ALA A 75 -9.96 9.22 -3.93
CA ALA A 75 -9.68 7.84 -4.29
C ALA A 75 -10.27 7.42 -5.66
N GLY A 76 -10.98 8.31 -6.36
CA GLY A 76 -11.42 8.13 -7.76
C GLY A 76 -10.43 8.68 -8.78
N VAL A 77 -9.58 9.63 -8.37
CA VAL A 77 -8.52 10.25 -9.18
C VAL A 77 -7.12 9.74 -8.76
N ARG A 78 -7.00 9.13 -7.57
CA ARG A 78 -5.76 8.57 -7.02
C ARG A 78 -5.18 7.47 -7.92
N VAL A 79 -4.07 7.79 -8.60
CA VAL A 79 -3.35 6.87 -9.51
C VAL A 79 -2.46 5.86 -8.75
N VAL A 80 -2.08 6.17 -7.51
CA VAL A 80 -1.16 5.35 -6.69
C VAL A 80 -1.67 5.29 -5.25
N PRO A 81 -1.80 4.10 -4.62
CA PRO A 81 -2.10 4.03 -3.19
C PRO A 81 -0.99 4.74 -2.39
N ALA A 82 -1.38 5.64 -1.47
CA ALA A 82 -0.50 6.68 -0.90
C ALA A 82 -0.45 6.59 0.63
N PRO A 83 0.66 6.96 1.31
CA PRO A 83 1.70 7.91 0.88
C PRO A 83 2.81 7.34 -0.02
N VAL A 84 3.53 8.28 -0.65
CA VAL A 84 4.60 8.07 -1.65
C VAL A 84 5.81 8.99 -1.26
N PRO A 85 6.89 9.17 -2.03
CA PRO A 85 8.21 8.62 -1.69
C PRO A 85 9.30 9.65 -1.30
N GLU A 86 10.34 9.23 -0.56
CA GLU A 86 11.57 10.02 -0.29
C GLU A 86 12.54 10.08 -1.51
N GLY A 87 12.01 10.34 -2.71
CA GLY A 87 12.80 10.47 -3.95
C GLY A 87 12.99 9.17 -4.75
N CYS A 88 12.52 8.05 -4.19
CA CYS A 88 12.07 6.88 -4.93
C CYS A 88 13.08 6.03 -5.75
N TRP A 89 14.41 6.00 -5.60
CA TRP A 89 15.41 6.66 -4.76
C TRP A 89 16.86 6.76 -5.37
N PRO A 90 17.38 5.89 -6.30
CA PRO A 90 18.65 5.11 -5.81
C PRO A 90 19.85 6.07 -6.19
N ALA A 91 20.76 6.28 -5.24
CA ALA A 91 22.20 6.23 -5.53
C ALA A 91 22.77 4.95 -4.86
N GLY A 92 22.88 4.98 -3.52
CA GLY A 92 22.81 3.78 -2.66
C GLY A 92 21.43 3.58 -2.03
N TRP A 93 20.41 4.23 -2.61
CA TRP A 93 18.98 4.14 -2.27
C TRP A 93 18.62 4.42 -0.79
N ARG A 94 19.58 5.06 -0.10
CA ARG A 94 19.47 6.08 0.98
C ARG A 94 19.31 5.59 2.42
N ALA A 95 19.69 4.34 2.66
CA ALA A 95 20.17 3.77 3.94
C ALA A 95 19.17 3.65 5.11
N ALA A 96 18.38 4.68 5.44
CA ALA A 96 17.26 4.58 6.37
C ALA A 96 16.35 5.80 6.25
N ALA A 97 15.06 5.60 5.96
CA ALA A 97 14.03 6.59 6.30
C ALA A 97 13.97 6.66 7.84
N GLY A 98 14.18 7.86 8.39
CA GLY A 98 14.73 8.02 9.74
C GLY A 98 13.74 7.80 10.90
N ALA A 99 13.70 6.57 11.43
CA ALA A 99 13.45 6.20 12.83
C ALA A 99 12.46 7.07 13.64
N ALA A 100 11.17 6.71 13.58
CA ALA A 100 10.16 6.95 14.61
C ALA A 100 9.17 5.77 14.65
#